data_AF-A0A6G1Q4S4-F1
#
_entry.id   AF-A0A6G1Q4S4-F1
#
_cell.length_a   1.000
_cell.length_b   1.000
_cell.length_c   1.000
_cell.angle_alpha   90.00
_cell.angle_beta   90.00
_cell.angle_gamma   90.00
#
_symmetry.space_group_name_H-M   'P 1'
#
loop_
_entity.id
_entity.type
_entity.pdbx_description
1 polymer ?
#
loop_
_entity_poly.entity_id
_entity_poly.type
_entity_poly.pdbx_seq_one_letter_code
_entity_poly.pdbx_strand_id
1 'polypeptide(L)'
;MAAAAALTRDRRVTSVRAKKGLFFVFTLVVVVCPANSLIDKDKLDELRLDLQKLKLTLEKRKVEHFLDSEFTSKIMDDALSLIDHLTRLTRETMPEFTPLLELMEDLKPFMESTKAYVQKEIERDAAEIHSYEEKMQTLERKITHLGKYDDL
;
A
#
# COMPACT_ATOMS: atom_id res chain seq x y z
N MET A 1 76.27 31.36 -52.34
CA MET A 1 75.09 32.09 -51.81
C MET A 1 73.86 31.21 -51.95
N ALA A 2 73.28 30.76 -50.84
CA ALA A 2 71.96 30.11 -50.69
C ALA A 2 71.71 29.99 -49.16
N ALA A 3 70.79 30.79 -48.58
CA ALA A 3 69.38 30.47 -48.23
C ALA A 3 69.26 29.66 -46.91
N ALA A 4 68.86 30.31 -45.79
CA ALA A 4 67.51 30.29 -45.17
C ALA A 4 67.25 28.99 -44.36
N ALA A 5 66.58 28.92 -43.21
CA ALA A 5 66.03 29.78 -42.16
C ALA A 5 65.48 28.80 -41.09
N ALA A 6 65.10 29.29 -39.89
CA ALA A 6 64.17 28.65 -38.93
C ALA A 6 64.68 27.39 -38.17
N LEU A 7 64.42 27.13 -36.88
CA LEU A 7 63.53 27.68 -35.86
C LEU A 7 63.96 27.09 -34.48
N THR A 8 64.04 27.96 -33.46
CA THR A 8 63.56 27.80 -32.06
C THR A 8 63.70 26.45 -31.33
N ARG A 9 64.41 26.35 -30.19
CA ARG A 9 64.13 26.87 -28.83
C ARG A 9 63.24 25.96 -27.97
N ASP A 10 63.80 25.65 -26.81
CA ASP A 10 63.22 25.25 -25.52
C ASP A 10 62.87 23.78 -25.20
N ARG A 11 63.76 23.21 -24.38
CA ARG A 11 63.55 22.12 -23.43
C ARG A 11 62.30 22.41 -22.59
N ARG A 12 61.22 21.65 -22.81
CA ARG A 12 60.02 21.72 -21.99
C ARG A 12 60.25 21.15 -20.60
N VAL A 13 60.05 22.05 -19.65
CA VAL A 13 59.78 21.89 -18.23
C VAL A 13 58.99 20.62 -17.91
N THR A 14 59.61 19.83 -17.05
CA THR A 14 59.11 18.70 -16.29
C THR A 14 57.96 19.08 -15.34
N SER A 15 56.97 18.19 -15.26
CA SER A 15 56.34 17.76 -14.00
C SER A 15 55.70 18.81 -13.07
N VAL A 16 54.50 19.33 -13.37
CA VAL A 16 53.57 19.79 -12.28
C VAL A 16 52.06 19.67 -12.63
N ARG A 17 51.65 19.62 -13.91
CA ARG A 17 50.23 19.86 -14.24
C ARG A 17 49.29 18.63 -14.22
N ALA A 18 49.81 17.40 -14.16
CA ALA A 18 48.99 16.17 -14.27
C ALA A 18 48.40 15.65 -12.94
N LYS A 19 48.87 16.10 -11.76
CA LYS A 19 48.43 15.56 -10.46
C LYS A 19 47.14 16.18 -9.92
N LYS A 20 46.76 17.39 -10.37
CA LYS A 20 45.57 18.10 -9.86
C LYS A 20 44.26 17.56 -10.45
N GLY A 21 44.26 17.06 -11.69
CA GLY A 21 43.07 16.48 -12.32
C GLY A 21 42.70 15.11 -11.75
N LEU A 22 43.70 14.28 -11.43
CA LEU A 22 43.47 12.94 -10.87
C LEU A 22 42.89 12.99 -9.45
N PHE A 23 43.33 13.96 -8.63
CA PHE A 23 42.76 14.20 -7.30
C PHE A 23 41.29 14.60 -7.40
N PHE A 24 40.92 15.44 -8.37
CA PHE A 24 39.53 15.88 -8.56
C PHE A 24 38.59 14.74 -8.97
N VAL A 25 39.05 13.83 -9.83
CA VAL A 25 38.30 12.62 -10.19
C VAL A 25 38.18 11.67 -9.01
N PHE A 26 39.25 11.49 -8.22
CA PHE A 26 39.22 10.64 -7.03
C PHE A 26 38.29 11.19 -5.96
N THR A 27 38.30 12.51 -5.71
CA THR A 27 37.36 13.14 -4.78
C THR A 27 35.92 13.08 -5.28
N LEU A 28 35.67 13.23 -6.59
CA LEU A 28 34.33 13.04 -7.16
C LEU A 28 33.85 11.59 -7.03
N VAL A 29 34.72 10.61 -7.27
CA VAL A 29 34.38 9.18 -7.09
C VAL A 29 34.13 8.86 -5.61
N VAL A 30 34.98 9.33 -4.70
CA VAL A 30 34.82 9.10 -3.25
C VAL A 30 33.66 9.88 -2.63
N VAL A 31 33.19 10.96 -3.24
CA VAL A 31 32.01 11.74 -2.77
C VAL A 31 30.71 11.27 -3.42
N VAL A 32 30.75 10.75 -4.65
CA VAL A 32 29.57 10.22 -5.35
C VAL A 32 29.34 8.73 -5.03
N CYS A 33 30.37 7.95 -4.71
CA CYS A 33 30.22 6.55 -4.28
C CYS A 33 29.42 6.36 -2.97
N PRO A 34 29.60 7.18 -1.92
CA PRO A 34 28.80 7.06 -0.70
C PRO A 34 27.33 7.41 -0.93
N ALA A 35 27.02 8.29 -1.89
CA ALA A 35 25.64 8.67 -2.21
C ALA A 35 24.83 7.52 -2.80
N ASN A 36 25.49 6.58 -3.49
CA ASN A 36 24.86 5.32 -3.93
C ASN A 36 24.98 4.19 -2.89
N SER A 37 25.98 4.24 -2.00
CA SER A 37 26.21 3.26 -0.93
C SER A 37 25.36 3.49 0.33
N LEU A 38 24.52 4.52 0.36
CA LEU A 38 23.70 4.90 1.52
C LEU A 38 22.25 4.37 1.44
N ILE A 39 22.02 3.27 0.73
CA ILE A 39 20.88 2.43 1.08
C ILE A 39 21.27 1.74 2.38
N ASP A 40 20.76 2.31 3.47
CA ASP A 40 20.98 1.81 4.82
C ASP A 40 20.32 0.43 4.92
N LYS A 41 21.13 -0.64 4.96
CA LYS A 41 20.66 -2.03 4.98
C LYS A 41 19.65 -2.27 6.09
N ASP A 42 19.86 -1.64 7.25
CA ASP A 42 18.96 -1.72 8.40
C ASP A 42 17.58 -1.15 8.05
N LYS A 43 17.51 -0.06 7.27
CA LYS A 43 16.24 0.51 6.79
C LYS A 43 15.58 -0.34 5.72
N LEU A 44 16.35 -0.99 4.85
CA LEU A 44 15.80 -1.88 3.83
C LEU A 44 15.19 -3.14 4.47
N ASP A 45 15.84 -3.68 5.50
CA ASP A 45 15.33 -4.83 6.26
C ASP A 45 14.13 -4.46 7.13
N GLU A 46 14.11 -3.27 7.74
CA GLU A 46 12.92 -2.72 8.40
C GLU A 46 11.73 -2.61 7.42
N LEU A 47 11.97 -2.06 6.22
CA LEU A 47 10.95 -1.92 5.18
C LEU A 47 10.41 -3.27 4.69
N ARG A 48 11.27 -4.31 4.63
CA ARG A 48 10.86 -5.69 4.31
C ARG A 48 10.00 -6.29 5.42
N LEU A 49 10.37 -6.09 6.69
CA LEU A 49 9.58 -6.55 7.83
C LEU A 49 8.21 -5.88 7.87
N ASP A 50 8.14 -4.58 7.63
CA ASP A 50 6.87 -3.86 7.58
C ASP A 50 6.01 -4.27 6.39
N LEU A 51 6.61 -4.56 5.23
CA LEU A 51 5.89 -5.16 4.11
C LEU A 51 5.28 -6.52 4.48
N GLN A 52 6.01 -7.37 5.21
CA GLN A 52 5.49 -8.66 5.67
C GLN A 52 4.33 -8.49 6.67
N LYS A 53 4.45 -7.57 7.63
CA LYS A 53 3.34 -7.25 8.54
C LYS A 53 2.12 -6.75 7.77
N LEU A 54 2.33 -5.88 6.79
CA LEU A 54 1.25 -5.34 5.96
C LEU A 54 0.56 -6.43 5.13
N LYS A 55 1.33 -7.40 4.60
CA LYS A 55 0.79 -8.60 3.95
C LYS A 55 -0.10 -9.41 4.88
N LEU A 56 0.35 -9.67 6.09
CA LEU A 56 -0.44 -10.42 7.07
C LEU A 56 -1.72 -9.68 7.46
N THR A 57 -1.65 -8.36 7.65
CA THR A 57 -2.84 -7.53 7.91
C THR A 57 -3.82 -7.54 6.75
N LEU A 58 -3.33 -7.49 5.50
CA LEU A 58 -4.20 -7.56 4.32
C LEU A 58 -4.90 -8.91 4.21
N GLU A 59 -4.19 -10.02 4.42
CA GLU A 59 -4.78 -11.35 4.43
C GLU A 59 -5.85 -11.49 5.52
N LYS A 60 -5.58 -10.97 6.72
CA LYS A 60 -6.58 -10.91 7.78
C LYS A 60 -7.83 -10.12 7.34
N ARG A 61 -7.66 -8.95 6.73
CA ARG A 61 -8.77 -8.11 6.25
C ARG A 61 -9.57 -8.79 5.14
N LYS A 62 -8.93 -9.57 4.26
CA LYS A 62 -9.62 -10.40 3.25
C LYS A 62 -10.50 -11.47 3.89
N VAL A 63 -9.99 -12.13 4.94
CA VAL A 63 -10.76 -13.14 5.66
C VAL A 63 -11.96 -12.49 6.34
N GLU A 64 -11.77 -11.35 7.01
CA GLU A 64 -12.86 -10.58 7.62
C GLU A 64 -13.90 -10.16 6.57
N HIS A 65 -13.46 -9.59 5.46
CA HIS A 65 -14.33 -9.21 4.34
C HIS A 65 -15.11 -10.40 3.77
N PHE A 66 -14.46 -11.54 3.58
CA PHE A 66 -15.12 -12.77 3.13
C PHE A 66 -16.22 -13.18 4.10
N LEU A 67 -15.92 -13.21 5.41
CA LEU A 67 -16.91 -13.53 6.44
C LEU A 67 -18.09 -12.54 6.41
N ASP A 68 -17.81 -11.25 6.31
CA ASP A 68 -18.87 -10.23 6.25
C ASP A 68 -19.71 -10.37 4.98
N SER A 69 -19.10 -10.63 3.83
CA SER A 69 -19.80 -10.80 2.56
C SER A 69 -20.71 -12.04 2.52
N GLU A 70 -20.27 -13.16 3.12
CA GLU A 70 -21.00 -14.43 3.07
C GLU A 70 -22.06 -14.53 4.17
N PHE A 71 -21.75 -14.06 5.39
CA PHE A 71 -22.60 -14.30 6.55
C PHE A 71 -23.49 -13.10 6.89
N THR A 72 -23.02 -11.87 6.72
CA THR A 72 -23.76 -10.69 7.21
C THR A 72 -25.06 -10.47 6.45
N SER A 73 -25.07 -10.66 5.13
CA SER A 73 -26.30 -10.57 4.33
C SER A 73 -27.34 -11.59 4.79
N LYS A 74 -26.91 -12.84 5.01
CA LYS A 74 -27.78 -13.92 5.49
C LYS A 74 -28.32 -13.66 6.90
N ILE A 75 -27.49 -13.17 7.82
CA ILE A 75 -27.91 -12.82 9.18
C ILE A 75 -28.98 -11.70 9.14
N MET A 76 -28.79 -10.70 8.27
CA MET A 76 -29.77 -9.63 8.08
C MET A 76 -31.08 -10.15 7.51
N ASP A 77 -31.04 -11.08 6.57
CA ASP A 77 -32.23 -11.74 6.01
C ASP A 77 -32.97 -12.58 7.05
N ASP A 78 -32.25 -13.36 7.85
CA ASP A 78 -32.83 -14.14 8.94
C ASP A 78 -33.47 -13.22 10.00
N ALA A 79 -32.84 -12.08 10.31
CA ALA A 79 -33.38 -11.08 11.23
C ALA A 79 -34.65 -10.40 10.69
N LEU A 80 -34.67 -10.01 9.42
CA LEU A 80 -35.86 -9.45 8.76
C LEU A 80 -37.01 -10.46 8.75
N SER A 81 -36.72 -11.72 8.41
CA SER A 81 -37.69 -12.81 8.46
C SER A 81 -38.25 -13.01 9.87
N LEU A 82 -37.40 -12.95 10.90
CA LEU A 82 -37.84 -13.05 12.29
C LEU A 82 -38.77 -11.90 12.68
N ILE A 83 -38.46 -10.66 12.29
CA ILE A 83 -39.34 -9.51 12.53
C ILE A 83 -40.70 -9.72 11.87
N ASP A 84 -40.75 -10.21 10.64
CA ASP A 84 -42.02 -10.51 9.96
C ASP A 84 -42.83 -11.59 10.70
N HIS A 85 -42.16 -12.66 11.16
CA HIS A 85 -42.81 -13.72 11.95
C HIS A 85 -43.36 -13.19 13.28
N LEU A 86 -42.58 -12.39 13.99
CA LEU A 86 -42.98 -11.78 15.27
C LEU A 86 -44.13 -10.79 15.08
N THR A 87 -44.13 -10.03 13.98
CA THR A 87 -45.21 -9.08 13.63
C THR A 87 -46.51 -9.83 13.43
N ARG A 88 -46.47 -10.93 12.64
CA ARG A 88 -47.65 -11.78 12.42
C ARG A 88 -48.14 -12.40 13.72
N LEU A 89 -47.24 -12.99 14.53
CA LEU A 89 -47.60 -13.62 15.79
C LEU A 89 -48.24 -12.63 16.76
N THR A 90 -47.70 -11.42 16.86
CA THR A 90 -48.23 -10.36 17.73
C THR A 90 -49.63 -9.96 17.29
N ARG A 91 -49.86 -9.82 15.98
CA ARG A 91 -51.16 -9.47 15.41
C ARG A 91 -52.22 -10.55 15.68
N GLU A 92 -51.82 -11.82 15.71
CA GLU A 92 -52.72 -12.96 15.97
C GLU A 92 -53.00 -13.15 17.47
N THR A 93 -52.00 -12.97 18.33
CA THR A 93 -52.08 -13.33 19.76
C THR A 93 -52.41 -12.16 20.67
N MET A 94 -51.98 -10.95 20.32
CA MET A 94 -52.14 -9.74 21.12
C MET A 94 -52.48 -8.54 20.22
N PRO A 95 -53.59 -8.60 19.44
CA PRO A 95 -53.95 -7.54 18.49
C PRO A 95 -54.17 -6.18 19.15
N GLU A 96 -54.60 -6.16 20.42
CA GLU A 96 -54.85 -4.94 21.20
C GLU A 96 -53.56 -4.27 21.68
N PHE A 97 -52.41 -4.94 21.58
CA PHE A 97 -51.13 -4.39 22.01
C PHE A 97 -50.45 -3.62 20.87
N THR A 98 -51.12 -2.56 20.42
CA THR A 98 -50.70 -1.66 19.34
C THR A 98 -49.25 -1.16 19.45
N PRO A 99 -48.71 -0.79 20.64
CA PRO A 99 -47.35 -0.26 20.72
C PRO A 99 -46.26 -1.23 20.23
N LEU A 100 -46.48 -2.54 20.38
CA LEU A 100 -45.53 -3.54 19.91
C LEU A 100 -45.61 -3.77 18.41
N LEU A 101 -46.83 -3.71 17.84
CA LEU A 101 -47.03 -3.79 16.40
C LEU A 101 -46.39 -2.60 15.69
N GLU A 102 -46.62 -1.38 16.18
CA GLU A 102 -45.98 -0.16 15.66
C GLU A 102 -44.46 -0.26 15.74
N LEU A 103 -43.91 -0.71 16.87
CA LEU A 103 -42.47 -0.90 17.03
C LEU A 103 -41.89 -1.90 16.00
N MET A 104 -42.58 -3.02 15.74
CA MET A 104 -42.12 -4.01 14.76
C MET A 104 -42.22 -3.48 13.32
N GLU A 105 -43.29 -2.75 13.00
CA GLU A 105 -43.49 -2.10 11.71
C GLU A 105 -42.44 -1.01 11.46
N ASP A 106 -42.01 -0.27 12.49
CA ASP A 106 -40.92 0.72 12.43
C ASP A 106 -39.53 0.09 12.36
N LEU A 107 -39.33 -1.05 13.02
CA LEU A 107 -38.04 -1.75 13.05
C LEU A 107 -37.68 -2.33 11.68
N LYS A 108 -38.67 -2.77 10.91
CA LYS A 108 -38.46 -3.35 9.58
C LYS A 108 -37.75 -2.40 8.60
N PRO A 109 -38.24 -1.19 8.30
CA PRO A 109 -37.57 -0.27 7.38
C PRO A 109 -36.20 0.18 7.90
N PHE A 110 -36.02 0.25 9.22
CA PHE A 110 -34.71 0.50 9.83
C PHE A 110 -33.73 -0.64 9.47
N MET A 111 -34.12 -1.90 9.68
CA MET A 111 -33.30 -3.07 9.37
C MET A 111 -32.99 -3.18 7.86
N GLU A 112 -33.97 -2.91 6.99
CA GLU A 112 -33.75 -2.86 5.54
C GLU A 112 -32.73 -1.79 5.15
N SER A 113 -32.80 -0.61 5.77
CA SER A 113 -31.85 0.49 5.56
C SER A 113 -30.45 0.11 6.04
N THR A 114 -30.35 -0.52 7.21
CA THR A 114 -29.09 -1.02 7.76
C THR A 114 -28.49 -2.09 6.86
N LYS A 115 -29.28 -3.05 6.36
CA LYS A 115 -28.83 -4.07 5.40
C LYS A 115 -28.23 -3.41 4.16
N ALA A 116 -28.93 -2.45 3.56
CA ALA A 116 -28.46 -1.75 2.37
C ALA A 116 -27.18 -0.94 2.62
N TYR A 117 -27.04 -0.33 3.80
CA TYR A 117 -25.82 0.36 4.20
C TYR A 117 -24.64 -0.62 4.33
N VAL A 118 -24.82 -1.71 5.07
CA VAL A 118 -23.79 -2.73 5.27
C VAL A 118 -23.35 -3.35 3.94
N GLN A 119 -24.28 -3.64 3.03
CA GLN A 119 -23.96 -4.15 1.70
C GLN A 119 -23.03 -3.19 0.94
N LYS A 120 -23.29 -1.87 1.00
CA LYS A 120 -22.43 -0.86 0.37
C LYS A 120 -21.05 -0.76 1.02
N GLU A 121 -20.97 -0.93 2.34
CA GLU A 121 -19.68 -0.94 3.05
C GLU A 121 -18.85 -2.18 2.64
N ILE A 122 -19.47 -3.36 2.53
CA ILE A 122 -18.82 -4.58 2.05
C ILE A 122 -18.27 -4.40 0.63
N GLU A 123 -19.04 -3.77 -0.27
CA GLU A 123 -18.60 -3.46 -1.63
C GLU A 123 -17.44 -2.45 -1.65
N ARG A 124 -17.49 -1.44 -0.79
CA ARG A 124 -16.40 -0.46 -0.65
C ARG A 124 -15.13 -1.12 -0.12
N ASP A 125 -15.25 -1.95 0.90
CA ASP A 125 -14.12 -2.69 1.49
C ASP A 125 -13.46 -3.62 0.47
N ALA A 126 -14.24 -4.26 -0.41
CA ALA A 126 -13.69 -5.05 -1.51
C ALA A 126 -12.80 -4.21 -2.44
N ALA A 127 -13.24 -3.00 -2.81
CA ALA A 127 -12.48 -2.08 -3.64
C ALA A 127 -11.21 -1.57 -2.93
N GLU A 128 -11.29 -1.29 -1.63
CA GLU A 128 -10.13 -0.90 -0.83
C GLU A 128 -9.09 -2.02 -0.74
N ILE A 129 -9.52 -3.25 -0.46
CA ILE A 129 -8.64 -4.44 -0.41
C ILE A 129 -7.88 -4.57 -1.73
N HIS A 130 -8.58 -4.51 -2.87
CA HIS A 130 -7.94 -4.58 -4.18
C HIS A 130 -6.93 -3.44 -4.39
N SER A 131 -7.28 -2.20 -4.01
CA SER A 131 -6.35 -1.07 -4.10
C SER A 131 -5.10 -1.26 -3.23
N TYR A 132 -5.26 -1.82 -2.03
CA TYR A 132 -4.13 -2.12 -1.15
C TYR A 132 -3.23 -3.22 -1.71
N GLU A 133 -3.81 -4.27 -2.33
CA GLU A 133 -3.04 -5.31 -3.01
C GLU A 133 -2.13 -4.73 -4.11
N GLU A 134 -2.67 -3.88 -4.99
CA GLU A 134 -1.89 -3.26 -6.08
C GLU A 134 -0.75 -2.38 -5.55
N LYS A 135 -1.05 -1.58 -4.52
CA LYS A 135 -0.04 -0.71 -3.87
C LYS A 135 1.05 -1.56 -3.22
N MET A 136 0.70 -2.67 -2.58
CA MET A 136 1.66 -3.58 -1.97
C MET A 136 2.52 -4.30 -3.00
N GLN A 137 1.97 -4.78 -4.11
CA GLN A 137 2.76 -5.34 -5.21
C GLN A 137 3.74 -4.31 -5.80
N THR A 138 3.33 -3.04 -5.84
CA THR A 138 4.20 -1.94 -6.29
C THR A 138 5.32 -1.66 -5.30
N LEU A 139 5.03 -1.66 -4.00
CA LEU A 139 6.04 -1.53 -2.94
C LEU A 139 7.02 -2.70 -2.97
N GLU A 140 6.54 -3.93 -3.08
CA GLU A 140 7.37 -5.13 -3.16
C GLU A 140 8.35 -5.08 -4.35
N ARG A 141 7.87 -4.64 -5.53
CA ARG A 141 8.74 -4.43 -6.70
C ARG A 141 9.81 -3.37 -6.44
N LYS A 142 9.47 -2.25 -5.80
CA LYS A 142 10.43 -1.19 -5.45
C LYS A 142 11.48 -1.67 -4.45
N ILE A 143 11.07 -2.38 -3.40
CA ILE A 143 11.98 -2.97 -2.40
C ILE A 143 12.92 -3.97 -3.04
N THR A 144 12.38 -4.85 -3.89
CA THR A 144 13.19 -5.84 -4.64
C THR A 144 14.19 -5.15 -5.57
N HIS A 145 13.78 -4.07 -6.23
CA HIS A 145 14.67 -3.29 -7.09
C HIS A 145 15.80 -2.65 -6.26
N LEU A 146 15.48 -2.01 -5.13
CA LEU A 146 16.49 -1.40 -4.23
C LEU A 146 17.46 -2.44 -3.68
N GLY A 147 16.99 -3.62 -3.28
CA GLY A 147 17.85 -4.71 -2.80
C GLY A 147 18.83 -5.25 -3.84
N LYS A 148 18.55 -5.11 -5.15
CA LYS A 148 19.51 -5.50 -6.20
C LYS A 148 20.71 -4.55 -6.32
N TYR A 149 20.62 -3.33 -5.79
CA TYR A 149 21.74 -2.37 -5.76
C TYR A 149 22.59 -2.52 -4.49
N ASP A 150 22.15 -3.31 -3.51
CA ASP A 150 22.88 -3.60 -2.26
C ASP A 150 23.88 -4.77 -2.38
N ASP A 151 23.73 -5.60 -3.42
CA ASP A 151 24.56 -6.79 -3.71
C ASP A 151 25.72 -6.51 -4.71
N LEU A 152 25.88 -5.25 -5.16
CA LEU A 152 26.93 -4.77 -6.07
C LEU A 152 27.95 -3.90 -5.32
#